data_AF-A0A2A5BLB2-F1
#
_entry.id   AF-A0A2A5BLB2-F1
#
_cell.length_a   1.000
_cell.length_b   1.000
_cell.length_c   1.000
_cell.angle_alpha   90.00
_cell.angle_beta   90.00
_cell.angle_gamma   90.00
#
_symmetry.space_group_name_H-M   'P 1'
#
loop_
_entity.id
_entity.type
_entity.pdbx_description
1 polymer ?
#
loop_
_entity_poly.entity_id
_entity_poly.type
_entity_poly.pdbx_seq_one_letter_code
_entity_poly.pdbx_strand_id
1 'polypeptide(L)' 'MECQQRNLNPTPAAQVAMIIWGEEYSKQLGGSMDFWDGLSDYRKSRCRLVVKQLKTKNGK' A
#
# COMPACT_ATOMS: atom_id res chain seq x y z
N MET A 1 -7.62 -4.23 19.54
CA MET A 1 -6.98 -5.43 18.93
C MET A 1 -7.15 -5.49 17.40
N GLU A 2 -8.04 -4.69 16.80
CA GLU A 2 -8.31 -4.71 15.34
C GLU A 2 -7.20 -4.13 14.43
N CYS A 3 -6.35 -3.23 14.93
CA CYS A 3 -5.33 -2.56 14.09
C CYS A 3 -4.22 -3.52 13.61
N GLN A 4 -3.90 -4.57 14.38
CA GLN A 4 -2.84 -5.52 14.00
C GLN A 4 -3.25 -6.39 12.82
N GLN A 5 -4.52 -6.81 12.77
CA GLN A 5 -5.02 -7.70 11.72
C GLN A 5 -5.07 -7.00 10.35
N ARG A 6 -5.33 -5.69 10.33
CA ARG A 6 -5.23 -4.84 9.13
C ARG A 6 -3.79 -4.73 8.64
N ASN A 7 -2.83 -4.58 9.54
CA ASN A 7 -1.41 -4.47 9.19
C ASN A 7 -0.81 -5.79 8.71
N LEU A 8 -1.33 -6.94 9.18
CA LEU A 8 -0.90 -8.28 8.75
C LEU A 8 -1.34 -8.64 7.33
N ASN A 9 -2.43 -8.05 6.83
CA ASN A 9 -2.96 -8.29 5.48
C ASN A 9 -3.12 -6.96 4.72
N PRO A 10 -2.02 -6.28 4.35
CA PRO A 10 -2.10 -5.03 3.62
C PRO A 10 -2.71 -5.26 2.24
N THR A 11 -3.54 -4.32 1.78
CA THR A 11 -4.09 -4.38 0.43
C THR A 11 -2.97 -4.38 -0.61
N PRO A 12 -3.18 -4.95 -1.82
CA PRO A 12 -2.16 -4.90 -2.87
C PRO A 12 -1.69 -3.47 -3.21
N ALA A 13 -2.58 -2.48 -3.07
CA ALA A 13 -2.20 -1.08 -3.29
C ALA A 13 -1.33 -0.52 -2.16
N ALA A 14 -1.56 -0.94 -0.92
CA ALA A 14 -0.69 -0.62 0.22
C ALA A 14 0.70 -1.27 0.06
N GLN A 15 0.76 -2.52 -0.40
CA GLN A 15 2.03 -3.18 -0.73
C GLN A 15 2.82 -2.41 -1.80
N VAL A 16 2.15 -1.95 -2.86
CA VAL A 16 2.78 -1.10 -3.89
C VAL A 16 3.29 0.21 -3.28
N ALA A 17 2.54 0.81 -2.35
CA ALA A 17 2.99 2.02 -1.69
C ALA A 17 4.25 1.79 -0.85
N MET A 18 4.35 0.68 -0.13
CA MET A 18 5.54 0.32 0.64
C MET A 18 6.77 0.10 -0.25
N ILE A 19 6.58 -0.35 -1.49
CA ILE A 19 7.67 -0.53 -2.45
C ILE A 19 8.13 0.82 -3.01
N ILE A 20 7.18 1.67 -3.41
CA ILE A 20 7.50 2.97 -4.04
C ILE A 20 8.12 3.94 -3.03
N TRP A 21 7.61 3.95 -1.80
CA TRP A 21 8.03 4.86 -0.72
C TRP A 21 8.64 4.08 0.45
N GLY A 22 9.45 3.07 0.14
CA GLY A 22 10.04 2.18 1.15
C GLY A 22 10.93 2.92 2.14
N GLU A 23 11.57 4.02 1.72
CA GLU A 23 12.36 4.84 2.62
C GLU A 23 11.48 5.61 3.62
N GLU A 24 10.40 6.25 3.18
CA GLU A 24 9.45 6.92 4.07
C GLU A 24 8.71 5.93 4.96
N TYR A 25 8.36 4.76 4.42
CA TYR A 25 7.75 3.68 5.18
C TYR A 25 8.69 3.15 6.27
N SER A 26 9.98 2.97 5.98
CA SER A 26 10.97 2.52 6.97
C SER A 26 11.19 3.53 8.09
N LYS A 27 11.00 4.83 7.81
CA LYS A 27 11.16 5.91 8.79
C LYS A 27 9.95 6.11 9.70
N GLN A 28 8.77 5.56 9.36
CA GLN A 28 7.60 5.70 10.22
C GLN A 28 7.56 4.65 11.35
N LEU A 29 6.94 5.02 12.47
CA LEU A 29 6.71 4.13 13.62
C LEU A 29 5.27 3.59 13.61
N GLY A 30 4.89 2.86 12.55
CA GLY A 30 3.53 2.34 12.35
C GLY A 30 3.49 1.15 11.39
N GLY A 31 2.32 0.51 11.23
CA GLY A 31 2.18 -0.63 10.34
C GLY A 31 1.86 -0.26 8.89
N SER A 32 1.82 -1.28 8.02
CA SER A 32 1.59 -1.16 6.57
C SER A 32 0.32 -0.41 6.19
N MET A 33 -0.77 -0.59 6.94
CA MET A 33 -2.03 0.11 6.72
C MET A 33 -2.04 1.50 7.35
N ASP A 34 -1.32 1.72 8.45
CA ASP A 34 -1.15 3.07 9.03
C ASP A 34 -0.40 3.98 8.06
N PHE A 35 0.63 3.45 7.39
CA PHE A 35 1.32 4.13 6.30
C PHE A 35 0.37 4.47 5.16
N TRP A 36 -0.38 3.45 4.71
CA TRP A 36 -1.33 3.61 3.61
C TRP A 36 -2.39 4.65 3.93
N ASP A 37 -2.97 4.62 5.13
CA ASP A 37 -4.03 5.53 5.55
C ASP A 37 -3.53 6.98 5.61
N GLY A 38 -2.25 7.19 5.97
CA GLY A 38 -1.59 8.49 5.95
C GLY A 38 -1.23 9.05 4.56
N LEU A 39 -1.34 8.26 3.49
CA LEU A 39 -1.06 8.74 2.13
C LEU A 39 -2.17 9.65 1.60
N SER A 40 -1.78 10.66 0.80
CA SER A 40 -2.73 11.49 0.07
C SER A 40 -3.52 10.69 -0.97
N ASP A 41 -4.72 11.17 -1.31
CA ASP A 41 -5.59 10.52 -2.29
C ASP A 41 -4.94 10.34 -3.66
N TYR A 42 -4.09 11.29 -4.05
CA TYR A 42 -3.30 11.19 -5.28
C TYR A 42 -2.33 9.99 -5.24
N ARG A 43 -1.57 9.82 -4.15
CA ARG A 43 -0.64 8.69 -3.99
C ARG A 43 -1.40 7.36 -3.94
N LYS A 44 -2.51 7.31 -3.22
CA LYS A 44 -3.40 6.14 -3.18
C LYS A 44 -3.94 5.79 -4.57
N SER A 45 -4.34 6.80 -5.36
CA SER A 45 -4.83 6.63 -6.73
C SER A 45 -3.78 6.02 -7.66
N ARG A 46 -2.52 6.48 -7.56
CA ARG A 46 -1.39 5.94 -8.32
C ARG A 46 -1.15 4.46 -8.00
N CYS A 47 -1.16 4.07 -6.73
CA CYS A 47 -1.00 2.65 -6.36
C CYS A 47 -2.13 1.78 -6.89
N ARG A 48 -3.39 2.24 -6.80
CA ARG A 48 -4.54 1.52 -7.38
C ARG A 48 -4.40 1.34 -8.89
N LEU A 49 -3.92 2.35 -9.61
CA LEU A 49 -3.66 2.26 -11.05
C LEU A 49 -2.60 1.20 -11.36
N VAL A 50 -1.48 1.17 -10.62
CA VAL A 50 -0.43 0.17 -10.79
C VAL A 50 -0.97 -1.24 -10.56
N VAL A 51 -1.70 -1.48 -9.46
CA VAL A 51 -2.32 -2.77 -9.18
C VAL A 51 -3.29 -3.18 -10.29
N LYS A 52 -4.10 -2.25 -10.80
CA LYS A 52 -5.02 -2.52 -11.92
C LYS A 52 -4.24 -2.98 -13.15
N GLN A 53 -3.16 -2.29 -13.51
CA GLN A 53 -2.32 -2.63 -14.67
C GLN A 53 -1.62 -3.99 -14.51
N LEU A 54 -1.14 -4.32 -13.31
CA LEU A 54 -0.50 -5.60 -13.03
C LEU A 54 -1.50 -6.77 -13.09
N LYS A 55 -2.71 -6.58 -12.56
CA LYS A 55 -3.78 -7.59 -12.67
C LYS A 55 -4.19 -7.86 -14.11
N THR A 56 -4.25 -6.84 -14.94
CA THR A 56 -4.57 -7.00 -16.38
C THR A 56 -3.46 -7.74 -17.13
N LYS A 57 -2.18 -7.61 -16.73
CA LYS A 57 -1.06 -8.31 -17.36
C LYS A 57 -0.98 -9.80 -17.00
N ASN A 58 -1.42 -10.19 -15.81
CA ASN A 58 -1.34 -11.58 -15.33
C ASN A 58 -2.53 -12.46 -15.78
N GLY A 59 -3.47 -11.90 -16.53
CA GLY A 59 -4.61 -12.62 -17.12
C GLY A 59 -4.34 -13.12 -18.54
N LYS A 60 -3.13 -13.60 -18.83
CA LYS A 60 -2.75 -14.24 -20.10
C LYS A 60 -2.30 -15.66 -19.86
#